data_AF-A0AAD7IP88-F1
#
_entry.id   AF-A0AAD7IP88-F1
#
_cell.length_a   1.000
_cell.length_b   1.000
_cell.length_c   1.000
_cell.angle_alpha   90.00
_cell.angle_beta   90.00
_cell.angle_gamma   90.00
#
_symmetry.space_group_name_H-M   'P 1'
#
loop_
_entity.id
_entity.type
_entity.pdbx_description
1 polymer ?
#
loop_
_entity_poly.entity_id
_entity_poly.type
_entity_poly.pdbx_seq_one_letter_code
_entity_poly.pdbx_strand_id
1 'polypeptide(L)' 'MTLNEARSKQRKIACDLCKKRKIRCDGDQNPGARCGACKTARVDCSLTDLVRVKIPYTPT' A
#
# COMPACT_ATOMS: atom_id res chain seq x y z
N MET A 1 -32.68 -4.26 -13.83
CA MET A 1 -31.89 -4.13 -12.58
C MET A 1 -30.42 -4.07 -12.97
N THR A 2 -29.85 -2.90 -13.26
CA THR A 2 -28.42 -2.79 -13.58
C THR A 2 -27.68 -2.40 -12.30
N LEU A 3 -26.96 -3.37 -11.74
CA LEU A 3 -26.07 -3.17 -10.60
C LEU A 3 -24.96 -2.22 -11.06
N ASN A 4 -25.05 -0.97 -10.61
CA ASN A 4 -23.89 -0.09 -10.57
C ASN A 4 -22.92 -0.73 -9.58
N GLU A 5 -22.07 -1.62 -10.11
CA GLU A 5 -20.87 -2.05 -9.43
C GLU A 5 -20.03 -0.80 -9.28
N ALA A 6 -20.21 -0.09 -8.16
CA ALA A 6 -19.24 0.80 -7.61
C ALA A 6 -18.01 -0.07 -7.35
N ARG A 7 -17.26 -0.34 -8.43
CA ARG A 7 -15.97 -1.01 -8.42
C ARG A 7 -15.12 -0.07 -7.61
N SER A 8 -15.15 -0.29 -6.29
CA SER A 8 -14.42 0.46 -5.29
C SER A 8 -13.01 0.45 -5.82
N LYS A 9 -12.62 1.56 -6.44
CA LYS A 9 -11.34 1.69 -7.10
C LYS A 9 -10.40 1.92 -5.96
N GLN A 10 -10.13 0.83 -5.23
CA GLN A 10 -9.25 0.78 -4.08
C GLN A 10 -7.98 1.44 -4.57
N ARG A 11 -7.78 2.68 -4.12
CA ARG A 11 -6.70 3.52 -4.63
C ARG A 11 -5.45 2.75 -4.28
N LYS A 12 -4.77 2.22 -5.31
CA LYS A 12 -3.50 1.52 -5.12
C LYS A 12 -2.58 2.45 -4.36
N ILE A 13 -2.32 2.14 -3.10
CA ILE A 13 -1.52 2.99 -2.23
C ILE A 13 -0.06 2.84 -2.67
N ALA A 14 0.58 3.96 -2.96
CA ALA A 14 1.99 3.97 -3.31
C ALA A 14 2.87 3.87 -2.06
N CYS A 15 3.98 3.14 -2.15
CA CYS A 15 4.99 3.11 -1.09
C CYS A 15 5.71 4.44 -0.93
N ASP A 16 6.37 4.63 0.21
CA ASP A 16 7.08 5.87 0.53
C ASP A 16 8.14 6.23 -0.52
N LEU A 17 8.84 5.24 -1.06
CA LEU A 17 9.82 5.45 -2.12
C LEU A 17 9.17 6.00 -3.40
N CYS A 18 8.08 5.38 -3.84
CA CYS A 18 7.35 5.81 -5.04
C CYS A 18 6.71 7.19 -4.83
N LYS A 19 6.19 7.48 -3.63
CA LYS A 19 5.68 8.81 -3.26
C LYS A 19 6.79 9.87 -3.33
N LYS A 20 7.94 9.62 -2.70
CA LYS A 20 9.10 10.54 -2.71
C LYS A 20 9.62 10.80 -4.12
N ARG A 21 9.64 9.76 -4.96
CA ARG A 21 10.07 9.86 -6.37
C ARG A 21 8.98 10.38 -7.31
N LYS A 22 7.74 10.56 -6.83
CA LYS A 22 6.56 10.90 -7.65
C LYS A 22 6.38 9.99 -8.87
N ILE A 23 6.69 8.71 -8.71
CA ILE A 23 6.53 7.69 -9.74
C ILE A 23 5.36 6.76 -9.42
N ARG A 24 4.84 6.08 -10.44
CA ARG A 24 3.82 5.03 -10.27
C ARG A 24 4.37 3.91 -9.38
N CYS A 25 3.56 3.45 -8.43
CA CYS A 25 3.87 2.29 -7.61
C CYS A 25 3.12 1.08 -8.15
N ASP A 26 3.87 0.06 -8.56
CA ASP A 26 3.33 -1.24 -8.98
C ASP A 26 3.29 -2.25 -7.82
N GLY A 27 3.55 -1.78 -6.59
CA GLY A 27 3.41 -2.58 -5.37
C GLY A 27 1.95 -2.79 -5.00
N ASP A 28 1.63 -3.99 -4.55
CA ASP A 28 0.32 -4.33 -4.00
C ASP A 28 0.24 -3.92 -2.51
N GLN A 29 -0.98 -3.87 -1.94
CA GLN A 29 -1.17 -3.53 -0.51
C GLN A 29 -0.75 -4.67 0.44
N ASN A 30 -0.27 -5.80 -0.10
CA ASN A 30 0.08 -6.95 0.69
C ASN A 30 1.35 -6.70 1.54
N PRO A 31 1.36 -7.01 2.85
CA PRO A 31 2.55 -6.89 3.68
C PRO A 31 3.65 -7.81 3.11
N GLY A 32 4.83 -7.22 2.85
CA GLY A 32 5.97 -7.92 2.24
C GLY A 32 6.05 -7.83 0.71
N ALA A 33 5.05 -7.28 0.02
CA ALA A 33 5.14 -7.04 -1.42
C ALA A 33 6.09 -5.86 -1.72
N ARG A 34 7.18 -6.14 -2.46
CA ARG A 34 8.10 -5.09 -2.95
C ARG A 34 7.72 -4.67 -4.37
N CYS A 35 7.50 -3.38 -4.58
CA CYS A 35 7.29 -2.84 -5.93
C CYS A 35 8.59 -2.93 -6.76
N GLY A 36 8.48 -2.87 -8.08
CA GLY A 36 9.63 -2.92 -8.99
C GLY A 36 10.69 -1.86 -8.67
N ALA A 37 10.25 -0.63 -8.36
CA ALA A 37 11.15 0.46 -7.99
C ALA A 37 11.94 0.17 -6.71
N CYS A 38 11.32 -0.41 -5.68
CA CYS A 38 12.00 -0.80 -4.44
C CYS A 38 12.96 -1.97 -4.66
N LYS A 39 12.58 -2.94 -5.51
CA LYS A 39 13.47 -4.06 -5.89
C LYS A 39 14.74 -3.55 -6.59
N THR A 40 14.60 -2.67 -7.57
CA THR A 40 15.74 -2.06 -8.29
C THR A 40 16.61 -1.23 -7.36
N ALA A 41 16.00 -0.46 -6.45
CA ALA A 41 16.72 0.34 -5.47
C ALA A 41 17.30 -0.49 -4.31
N ARG A 42 16.97 -1.80 -4.21
CA ARG A 42 17.33 -2.69 -3.10
C ARG A 42 17.02 -2.12 -1.71
N VAL A 43 15.94 -1.35 -1.61
CA VAL A 43 15.46 -0.78 -0.35
C VAL A 43 14.23 -1.52 0.15
N ASP A 44 13.95 -1.38 1.45
CA ASP A 44 12.71 -1.88 2.00
C ASP A 44 11.51 -1.13 1.40
N CYS A 45 10.50 -1.88 0.98
CA CYS A 45 9.28 -1.32 0.41
C CYS A 45 8.26 -1.12 1.52
N SER A 46 8.46 -0.05 2.30
CA SER A 46 7.55 0.29 3.39
C SER A 46 6.40 1.15 2.86
N LEU A 47 5.19 0.81 3.31
CA LEU A 47 3.97 1.57 3.05
C LEU A 47 3.53 2.14 4.41
N THR A 48 4.18 3.21 4.85
CA THR A 48 4.06 3.70 6.24
C THR A 48 2.64 4.22 6.56
N ASP A 49 1.78 4.39 5.54
CA ASP A 49 0.37 4.78 5.68
C ASP A 49 -0.59 3.66 6.11
N LEU A 50 -0.12 2.42 6.32
CA LEU A 50 -0.98 1.31 6.74
C LEU A 50 -0.58 0.73 8.07
N VAL A 51 -0.68 1.53 9.13
CA VAL A 51 -1.37 1.03 10.31
C VAL A 51 -2.09 2.19 11.02
N ARG A 52 -3.38 2.37 10.73
CA ARG A 52 -4.30 2.50 11.87
C ARG A 52 -4.25 1.15 12.55
N VAL A 53 -3.30 0.97 13.46
CA VAL A 53 -3.28 -0.19 14.33
C VAL A 53 -4.60 -0.09 15.09
N LYS A 54 -5.64 -0.79 14.64
CA LYS A 54 -6.58 -1.38 15.59
C LYS A 54 -5.75 -2.44 16.29
N ILE A 55 -4.86 -2.00 17.17
CA ILE A 55 -4.48 -2.82 18.30
C ILE A 55 -5.83 -3.07 18.97
N PRO A 56 -6.35 -4.30 19.07
CA PRO A 56 -7.15 -4.57 20.23
C PRO A 56 -6.19 -4.29 21.38
N TYR A 57 -6.28 -3.10 21.97
CA TYR A 57 -5.64 -2.84 23.25
C TYR A 57 -6.20 -3.92 24.17
N THR A 58 -5.39 -4.94 24.45
CA THR A 58 -5.67 -5.88 25.52
C THR A 58 -5.09 -5.27 26.78
N PRO A 59 -5.90 -4.66 27.67
CA PRO A 59 -5.42 -4.36 29.00
C PRO A 59 -5.04 -5.69 29.66
N THR A 60 -3.81 -5.77 30.16
CA THR A 60 -3.37 -6.86 31.04
C THR A 60 -3.78 -6.53 32.47
#